data_AF-A0A8J9WKP5-F1
#
_entry.id   AF-A0A8J9WKP5-F1
#
_cell.length_a   1.000
_cell.length_b   1.000
_cell.length_c   1.000
_cell.angle_alpha   90.00
_cell.angle_beta   90.00
_cell.angle_gamma   90.00
#
_symmetry.space_group_name_H-M   'P 1'
#
loop_
_entity.id
_entity.type
_entity.pdbx_description
1 polymer ?
#
loop_
_entity_poly.entity_id
_entity_poly.type
_entity_poly.pdbx_seq_one_letter_code
_entity_poly.pdbx_strand_id
1 'polypeptide(L)'
;MADNFFTACSIPLGSLFGIPVRLHLLFILTLFLAILSQAYVSAQSVGWAVLLFGPILLLTVYIHELGHCWASRKVGAEVHGILLWPLGGLAFVGHTTTPKKDAFVSISGPLTHIPQFLIWFAILAISSHVVYHGWSPSLAVPDPRQHFWLALCAGASQLNIYLMAFNLLLPAYPLDGGRIFADLLLMCGVNVRVAAIVTVVLAVAVAGALIAWGIIEVAILTVAVGIWMLYTSAELGLSIKNGTVAQHPMFCYESLSDGANRQPTTSPEVMLPANQPRSAAV
;
A
#
# COMPACT_ATOMS: atom_id res chain seq x y z
N MET A 1 17.87 3.75 -5.38
CA MET A 1 16.91 2.63 -5.47
C MET A 1 17.48 1.58 -4.52
N ALA A 2 17.03 1.55 -3.26
CA ALA A 2 17.46 0.46 -2.38
C ALA A 2 16.79 -0.80 -2.93
N ASP A 3 17.60 -1.78 -3.33
CA ASP A 3 17.15 -3.06 -3.87
C ASP A 3 16.47 -3.85 -2.76
N ASN A 4 15.21 -3.51 -2.46
CA ASN A 4 14.38 -4.31 -1.61
C ASN A 4 14.10 -5.62 -2.37
N PHE A 5 14.13 -6.75 -1.67
CA PHE A 5 13.78 -8.07 -2.21
C PHE A 5 12.49 -8.04 -3.06
N PHE A 6 11.54 -7.20 -2.66
CA PHE A 6 10.25 -6.99 -3.34
C PHE A 6 10.37 -6.30 -4.71
N THR A 7 11.38 -5.47 -4.95
CA THR A 7 11.62 -4.87 -6.28
C THR A 7 12.36 -5.80 -7.23
N ALA A 8 13.17 -6.73 -6.71
CA ALA A 8 13.95 -7.66 -7.51
C ALA A 8 13.07 -8.67 -8.29
N CYS A 9 11.94 -9.07 -7.72
CA CYS A 9 10.98 -9.98 -8.34
C CYS A 9 9.89 -9.24 -9.13
N SER A 10 10.28 -8.31 -10.01
CA SER A 10 9.33 -7.52 -10.80
C SER A 10 9.72 -7.34 -12.26
N ILE A 11 8.71 -7.28 -13.13
CA ILE A 11 8.84 -7.09 -14.58
C ILE A 11 8.40 -5.65 -14.93
N PRO A 12 9.20 -4.87 -15.67
CA PRO A 12 8.79 -3.53 -16.12
C PRO A 12 7.64 -3.62 -17.14
N LEU A 13 6.58 -2.83 -16.93
CA LEU A 13 5.44 -2.72 -17.84
C LEU A 13 5.48 -1.45 -18.71
N GLY A 14 6.48 -0.59 -18.52
CA GLY A 14 6.63 0.70 -19.21
C GLY A 14 6.28 1.87 -18.32
N SER A 15 5.87 3.00 -18.91
CA SER A 15 5.41 4.18 -18.18
C SER A 15 4.00 4.58 -18.62
N LEU A 16 3.13 4.86 -17.66
CA LEU A 16 1.78 5.36 -17.91
C LEU A 16 1.61 6.69 -17.16
N PHE A 17 1.11 7.72 -17.85
CA PHE A 17 1.05 9.11 -17.33
C PHE A 17 2.39 9.65 -16.82
N GLY A 18 3.50 9.21 -17.42
CA GLY A 18 4.86 9.58 -17.02
C GLY A 18 5.35 8.90 -15.73
N ILE A 19 4.59 7.93 -15.19
CA ILE A 19 4.96 7.17 -13.99
C ILE A 19 5.44 5.78 -14.44
N PRO A 20 6.68 5.36 -14.12
CA PRO A 20 7.14 4.00 -14.38
C PRO A 20 6.29 2.97 -13.63
N VAL A 21 5.82 1.94 -14.33
CA VAL A 21 4.99 0.86 -13.77
C VAL A 21 5.74 -0.47 -13.88
N ARG A 22 5.75 -1.23 -12.79
CA ARG A 22 6.32 -2.59 -12.71
C ARG A 22 5.26 -3.55 -12.19
N LEU A 23 5.34 -4.81 -12.57
CA LEU A 23 4.46 -5.89 -12.11
C LEU A 23 5.25 -6.89 -11.28
N HIS A 24 4.81 -7.14 -10.05
CA HIS A 24 5.44 -8.14 -9.20
C HIS A 24 5.07 -9.56 -9.64
N LEU A 25 5.99 -10.51 -9.51
CA LEU A 25 5.74 -11.92 -9.87
C LEU A 25 4.60 -12.58 -9.06
N LEU A 26 4.31 -12.08 -7.85
CA LEU A 26 3.16 -12.51 -7.06
C LEU A 26 1.82 -12.27 -7.78
N PHE A 27 1.76 -11.28 -8.67
CA PHE A 27 0.59 -11.06 -9.52
C PHE A 27 0.37 -12.24 -10.47
N ILE A 28 1.44 -12.68 -11.13
CA ILE A 28 1.42 -13.85 -12.03
C ILE A 28 1.08 -15.11 -11.25
N LEU A 29 1.68 -15.30 -10.06
CA LEU A 29 1.37 -16.43 -9.19
C LEU A 29 -0.11 -16.43 -8.76
N THR A 30 -0.67 -15.29 -8.40
CA THR A 30 -2.08 -15.18 -8.00
C THR A 30 -3.02 -15.54 -9.14
N LEU A 31 -2.74 -15.03 -10.34
CA LEU A 31 -3.49 -15.40 -11.54
C LEU A 31 -3.38 -16.89 -11.84
N PHE A 32 -2.18 -17.46 -11.75
CA PHE A 32 -1.93 -18.88 -11.97
C PHE A 32 -2.69 -19.77 -10.97
N LEU A 33 -2.63 -19.45 -9.68
CA LEU A 33 -3.36 -20.18 -8.64
C LEU A 33 -4.88 -20.06 -8.81
N ALA A 34 -5.38 -18.87 -9.19
CA ALA A 34 -6.79 -18.66 -9.49
C ALA A 34 -7.26 -19.52 -10.66
N ILE A 35 -6.48 -19.58 -11.75
CA ILE A 35 -6.75 -20.47 -12.90
C ILE A 35 -6.74 -21.93 -12.47
N LEU A 36 -5.71 -22.36 -11.74
CA LEU A 36 -5.56 -23.74 -11.28
C LEU A 36 -6.74 -24.19 -10.41
N SER A 37 -7.22 -23.31 -9.53
CA SER A 37 -8.39 -23.57 -8.67
C SER A 37 -9.68 -23.82 -9.46
N GLN A 38 -9.80 -23.26 -10.66
CA GLN A 38 -10.99 -23.38 -11.51
C GLN A 38 -10.81 -24.38 -12.67
N ALA A 39 -9.58 -24.88 -12.89
CA ALA A 39 -9.22 -25.72 -14.03
C ALA A 39 -10.03 -27.03 -14.10
N TYR A 40 -10.40 -27.58 -12.94
CA TYR A 40 -11.19 -28.81 -12.84
C TYR A 40 -12.71 -28.56 -12.84
N VAL A 41 -13.16 -27.30 -12.86
CA VAL A 41 -14.58 -26.94 -12.77
C VAL A 41 -15.21 -26.78 -14.15
N SER A 42 -14.72 -25.83 -14.96
CA SER A 42 -15.16 -25.62 -16.34
C SER A 42 -14.31 -24.57 -17.07
N ALA A 43 -14.38 -24.53 -18.40
CA ALA A 43 -13.74 -23.48 -19.20
C ALA A 43 -14.30 -22.07 -18.86
N GLN A 44 -15.59 -21.97 -18.57
CA GLN A 44 -16.24 -20.71 -18.17
C GLN A 44 -15.72 -20.24 -16.81
N SER A 45 -15.56 -21.14 -15.84
CA SER A 45 -14.98 -20.81 -14.52
C SER A 45 -13.53 -20.35 -14.63
N VAL A 46 -12.74 -20.98 -15.51
CA VAL A 46 -11.38 -20.52 -15.82
C VAL A 46 -11.41 -19.13 -16.46
N GLY A 47 -12.27 -18.89 -17.45
CA GLY A 47 -12.43 -17.57 -18.07
C GLY A 47 -12.81 -16.49 -17.06
N TRP A 48 -13.69 -16.82 -16.11
CA TRP A 48 -14.06 -15.90 -15.03
C TRP A 48 -12.87 -15.56 -14.14
N ALA A 49 -12.08 -16.56 -13.73
CA ALA A 49 -10.88 -16.35 -12.93
C ALA A 49 -9.83 -15.52 -13.68
N VAL A 50 -9.62 -15.78 -14.97
CA VAL A 50 -8.68 -15.03 -15.81
C VAL A 50 -9.06 -13.55 -15.87
N LEU A 51 -10.33 -13.24 -16.13
CA LEU A 51 -10.78 -11.85 -16.21
C LEU A 51 -10.74 -11.14 -14.86
N LEU A 52 -11.18 -11.81 -13.79
CA LEU A 52 -11.26 -11.21 -12.47
C LEU A 52 -9.87 -10.97 -11.85
N PHE A 53 -9.01 -11.97 -11.82
CA PHE A 53 -7.67 -11.90 -11.20
C PHE A 53 -6.58 -11.41 -12.15
N GLY A 54 -6.89 -11.25 -13.44
CA GLY A 54 -6.02 -10.65 -14.44
C GLY A 54 -6.31 -9.15 -14.62
N PRO A 55 -6.98 -8.75 -15.71
CA PRO A 55 -7.16 -7.34 -16.07
C PRO A 55 -7.98 -6.55 -15.05
N ILE A 56 -9.04 -7.13 -14.45
CA ILE A 56 -9.88 -6.40 -13.50
C ILE A 56 -9.10 -6.09 -12.23
N LEU A 57 -8.45 -7.09 -11.61
CA LEU A 57 -7.60 -6.87 -10.45
C LEU A 57 -6.46 -5.89 -10.76
N LEU A 58 -5.79 -6.05 -11.90
CA LEU A 58 -4.66 -5.21 -12.30
C LEU A 58 -5.09 -3.75 -12.40
N LEU A 59 -6.21 -3.48 -13.09
CA LEU A 59 -6.76 -2.14 -13.23
C LEU A 59 -7.23 -1.58 -11.88
N THR A 60 -7.87 -2.40 -11.05
CA THR A 60 -8.37 -1.99 -9.74
C THR A 60 -7.25 -1.52 -8.83
N VAL A 61 -6.18 -2.32 -8.76
CA VAL A 61 -4.98 -2.00 -7.99
C VAL A 61 -4.24 -0.81 -8.60
N TYR A 62 -4.16 -0.71 -9.93
CA TYR A 62 -3.53 0.43 -10.57
C TYR A 62 -4.26 1.75 -10.27
N ILE A 63 -5.60 1.76 -10.28
CA ILE A 63 -6.39 2.93 -9.91
C ILE A 63 -6.18 3.29 -8.42
N HIS A 64 -6.07 2.31 -7.55
CA HIS A 64 -5.71 2.51 -6.14
C HIS A 64 -4.37 3.26 -6.01
N GLU A 65 -3.32 2.79 -6.69
CA GLU A 65 -2.00 3.44 -6.66
C GLU A 65 -2.01 4.84 -7.29
N LEU A 66 -2.83 5.05 -8.32
CA LEU A 66 -3.05 6.39 -8.87
C LEU A 66 -3.67 7.34 -7.85
N GLY A 67 -4.52 6.85 -6.96
CA GLY A 67 -5.06 7.61 -5.83
C GLY A 67 -3.95 8.16 -4.92
N HIS A 68 -2.99 7.32 -4.53
CA HIS A 68 -1.81 7.76 -3.78
C HIS A 68 -0.97 8.76 -4.58
N CYS A 69 -0.66 8.46 -5.84
CA CYS A 69 0.16 9.33 -6.68
C CYS A 69 -0.46 10.72 -6.86
N TRP A 70 -1.77 10.79 -7.06
CA TRP A 70 -2.52 12.04 -7.15
C TRP A 70 -2.42 12.84 -5.86
N ALA A 71 -2.66 12.19 -4.71
CA ALA A 71 -2.60 12.84 -3.41
C ALA A 71 -1.18 13.31 -3.06
N SER A 72 -0.15 12.52 -3.37
CA SER A 72 1.26 12.89 -3.17
C SER A 72 1.62 14.15 -3.95
N ARG A 73 1.25 14.22 -5.23
CA ARG A 73 1.46 15.42 -6.05
C ARG A 73 0.72 16.64 -5.49
N LYS A 74 -0.48 16.45 -4.93
CA LYS A 74 -1.26 17.54 -4.31
C LYS A 74 -0.61 18.11 -3.05
N VAL A 75 0.12 17.29 -2.29
CA VAL A 75 0.82 17.74 -1.08
C VAL A 75 2.27 18.18 -1.31
N GLY A 76 2.72 18.16 -2.58
CA GLY A 76 4.05 18.58 -3.01
C GLY A 76 5.11 17.48 -2.98
N ALA A 77 4.72 16.21 -2.77
CA ALA A 77 5.65 15.08 -2.76
C ALA A 77 5.92 14.54 -4.18
N GLU A 78 7.13 14.05 -4.40
CA GLU A 78 7.54 13.44 -5.68
C GLU A 78 6.94 12.03 -5.86
N VAL A 79 6.78 11.61 -7.11
CA VAL A 79 6.29 10.27 -7.48
C VAL A 79 7.32 9.63 -8.41
N HIS A 80 7.96 8.56 -7.98
CA HIS A 80 9.06 7.91 -8.71
C HIS A 80 8.65 6.67 -9.51
N GLY A 81 7.55 6.01 -9.13
CA GLY A 81 7.07 4.82 -9.82
C GLY A 81 6.01 4.06 -9.04
N ILE A 82 5.42 3.06 -9.68
CA ILE A 82 4.42 2.14 -9.11
C ILE A 82 4.87 0.71 -9.34
N LEU A 83 4.83 -0.11 -8.29
CA LEU A 83 4.97 -1.56 -8.40
C LEU A 83 3.62 -2.21 -8.05
N LEU A 84 3.01 -2.90 -9.00
CA LEU A 84 1.71 -3.57 -8.84
C LEU A 84 1.89 -4.96 -8.27
N TRP A 85 1.12 -5.30 -7.23
CA TRP A 85 1.03 -6.63 -6.65
C TRP A 85 -0.45 -7.00 -6.36
N PRO A 86 -0.79 -8.24 -5.99
CA PRO A 86 -2.19 -8.68 -5.94
C PRO A 86 -3.10 -7.94 -4.96
N LEU A 87 -2.56 -7.42 -3.85
CA LEU A 87 -3.38 -6.81 -2.78
C LEU A 87 -3.30 -5.28 -2.76
N GLY A 88 -2.64 -4.67 -3.75
CA GLY A 88 -2.33 -3.25 -3.78
C GLY A 88 -1.09 -3.02 -4.63
N GLY A 89 -0.49 -1.85 -4.51
CA GLY A 89 0.82 -1.56 -5.08
C GLY A 89 1.79 -1.10 -4.01
N LEU A 90 3.01 -0.83 -4.45
CA LEU A 90 3.94 0.03 -3.74
C LEU A 90 4.16 1.24 -4.64
N ALA A 91 3.49 2.35 -4.34
CA ALA A 91 3.84 3.65 -4.90
C ALA A 91 5.13 4.14 -4.25
N PHE A 92 6.17 4.35 -5.05
CA PHE A 92 7.39 4.99 -4.61
C PHE A 92 7.17 6.50 -4.59
N VAL A 93 6.60 6.97 -3.49
CA VAL A 93 6.34 8.39 -3.22
C VAL A 93 7.42 8.97 -2.32
N GLY A 94 7.82 10.21 -2.59
CA GLY A 94 8.75 10.96 -1.76
C GLY A 94 8.17 11.27 -0.38
N HIS A 95 9.03 11.72 0.53
CA HIS A 95 8.65 12.05 1.90
C HIS A 95 7.60 13.16 1.94
N THR A 96 6.63 13.04 2.84
CA THR A 96 5.67 14.11 3.11
C THR A 96 6.15 14.99 4.25
N THR A 97 5.73 16.25 4.27
CA THR A 97 6.25 17.22 5.25
C THR A 97 5.65 17.06 6.64
N THR A 98 4.50 16.40 6.79
CA THR A 98 3.76 16.27 8.06
C THR A 98 2.90 14.99 8.09
N PRO A 99 2.63 14.39 9.28
CA PRO A 99 1.75 13.22 9.42
C PRO A 99 0.34 13.43 8.85
N LYS A 100 -0.21 14.64 8.92
CA LYS A 100 -1.53 14.96 8.33
C LYS A 100 -1.56 14.78 6.80
N LYS A 101 -0.50 15.23 6.13
CA LYS A 101 -0.36 15.06 4.67
C LYS A 101 -0.14 13.60 4.33
N ASP A 102 0.59 12.88 5.16
CA ASP A 102 0.85 11.45 4.98
C ASP A 102 -0.41 10.59 5.12
N ALA A 103 -1.24 10.89 6.12
CA ALA A 103 -2.54 10.25 6.30
C ALA A 103 -3.47 10.55 5.11
N PHE A 104 -3.44 11.78 4.58
CA PHE A 104 -4.20 12.15 3.39
C PHE A 104 -3.75 11.37 2.15
N VAL A 105 -2.43 11.17 1.96
CA VAL A 105 -1.92 10.32 0.87
C VAL A 105 -2.36 8.86 1.07
N SER A 106 -2.18 8.33 2.27
CA SER A 106 -2.45 6.92 2.60
C SER A 106 -3.94 6.57 2.51
N ILE A 107 -4.86 7.48 2.84
CA ILE A 107 -6.30 7.24 2.68
C ILE A 107 -6.78 7.37 1.22
N SER A 108 -6.05 8.10 0.38
CA SER A 108 -6.49 8.41 -0.99
C SER A 108 -6.54 7.18 -1.90
N GLY A 109 -5.64 6.21 -1.72
CA GLY A 109 -5.66 4.95 -2.48
C GLY A 109 -6.90 4.10 -2.17
N PRO A 110 -7.14 3.71 -0.90
CA PRO A 110 -8.30 2.94 -0.49
C PRO A 110 -9.64 3.58 -0.89
N LEU A 111 -9.76 4.92 -0.83
CA LEU A 111 -10.99 5.62 -1.21
C LEU A 111 -11.34 5.49 -2.69
N THR A 112 -10.38 5.17 -3.56
CA THR A 112 -10.68 4.92 -4.98
C THR A 112 -11.53 3.67 -5.20
N HIS A 113 -11.61 2.75 -4.23
CA HIS A 113 -12.46 1.56 -4.34
C HIS A 113 -13.95 1.87 -4.25
N ILE A 114 -14.34 2.99 -3.62
CA ILE A 114 -15.74 3.40 -3.50
C ILE A 114 -16.38 3.63 -4.88
N PRO A 115 -15.88 4.53 -5.74
CA PRO A 115 -16.46 4.72 -7.07
C PRO A 115 -16.36 3.46 -7.94
N GLN A 116 -15.27 2.69 -7.83
CA GLN A 116 -15.11 1.43 -8.56
C GLN A 116 -16.19 0.41 -8.16
N PHE A 117 -16.44 0.25 -6.87
CA PHE A 117 -17.52 -0.58 -6.35
C PHE A 117 -18.88 -0.11 -6.87
N LEU A 118 -19.18 1.18 -6.77
CA LEU A 118 -20.47 1.73 -7.22
C LEU A 118 -20.72 1.47 -8.71
N ILE A 119 -19.68 1.60 -9.54
CA ILE A 119 -19.77 1.29 -10.98
C ILE A 119 -20.08 -0.20 -11.19
N TRP A 120 -19.30 -1.10 -10.58
CA TRP A 120 -19.53 -2.54 -10.73
C TRP A 120 -20.88 -3.00 -10.17
N PHE A 121 -21.31 -2.41 -9.05
CA PHE A 121 -22.60 -2.69 -8.44
C PHE A 121 -23.77 -2.18 -9.30
N ALA A 122 -23.64 -1.01 -9.93
CA ALA A 122 -24.63 -0.50 -10.87
C ALA A 122 -24.76 -1.42 -12.10
N ILE A 123 -23.62 -1.87 -12.66
CA ILE A 123 -23.61 -2.83 -13.78
C ILE A 123 -24.26 -4.16 -13.35
N LEU A 124 -23.98 -4.62 -12.12
CA LEU A 124 -24.60 -5.81 -11.55
C LEU A 124 -26.12 -5.66 -11.41
N ALA A 125 -26.61 -4.51 -10.92
CA ALA A 125 -28.04 -4.24 -10.77
C ALA A 125 -28.77 -4.18 -12.12
N ILE A 126 -28.14 -3.58 -13.14
CA ILE A 126 -28.68 -3.60 -14.50
C ILE A 126 -28.69 -5.03 -15.05
N SER A 127 -27.61 -5.79 -14.83
CA SER A 127 -27.50 -7.17 -15.30
C SER A 127 -28.50 -8.11 -14.63
N SER A 128 -28.76 -7.94 -13.32
CA SER A 128 -29.77 -8.72 -12.61
C SER A 128 -31.18 -8.41 -13.08
N HIS A 129 -31.48 -7.14 -13.38
CA HIS A 129 -32.75 -6.76 -14.00
C HIS A 129 -32.96 -7.41 -15.37
N VAL A 130 -31.93 -7.47 -16.21
CA VAL A 130 -32.00 -8.11 -17.53
C VAL A 130 -32.23 -9.62 -17.42
N VAL A 131 -31.56 -10.30 -16.49
CA VAL A 131 -31.60 -11.77 -16.39
C VAL A 131 -32.79 -12.28 -15.57
N TYR A 132 -33.15 -11.61 -14.49
CA TYR A 132 -34.18 -12.05 -13.56
C TYR A 132 -35.49 -11.25 -13.67
N HIS A 133 -35.57 -10.29 -14.58
CA HIS A 133 -36.71 -9.38 -14.73
C HIS A 133 -37.07 -8.63 -13.42
N GLY A 134 -36.06 -8.33 -12.60
CA GLY A 134 -36.24 -7.66 -11.32
C GLY A 134 -34.95 -7.04 -10.78
N TRP A 135 -35.08 -5.98 -9.98
CA TRP A 135 -33.95 -5.25 -9.38
C TRP A 135 -33.46 -5.94 -8.10
N SER A 136 -32.94 -7.15 -8.23
CA SER A 136 -32.42 -7.97 -7.14
C SER A 136 -30.91 -8.24 -7.27
N PRO A 137 -30.05 -7.19 -7.27
CA PRO A 137 -28.61 -7.41 -7.26
C PRO A 137 -28.20 -8.18 -6.00
N SER A 138 -27.44 -9.26 -6.19
CA SER A 138 -26.85 -10.03 -5.10
C SER A 138 -25.34 -9.95 -5.19
N LEU A 139 -24.69 -9.61 -4.09
CA LEU A 139 -23.22 -9.67 -4.00
C LEU A 139 -22.71 -11.10 -3.95
N ALA A 140 -23.54 -12.10 -3.66
CA ALA A 140 -23.13 -13.49 -3.75
C ALA A 140 -22.73 -13.82 -5.19
N VAL A 141 -21.53 -14.35 -5.40
CA VAL A 141 -21.04 -14.70 -6.74
C VAL A 141 -21.77 -15.96 -7.22
N PRO A 142 -22.67 -15.88 -8.23
CA PRO A 142 -23.31 -17.05 -8.78
C PRO A 142 -22.30 -17.94 -9.52
N ASP A 143 -22.71 -19.17 -9.83
CA ASP A 143 -21.89 -20.10 -10.62
C ASP A 143 -21.58 -19.50 -12.01
N PRO A 144 -20.29 -19.28 -12.35
CA PRO A 144 -19.89 -18.74 -13.66
C PRO A 144 -20.37 -19.57 -14.85
N ARG A 145 -20.66 -20.87 -14.65
CA ARG A 145 -21.19 -21.76 -15.70
C ARG A 145 -22.59 -21.36 -16.18
N GLN A 146 -23.39 -20.78 -15.28
CA GLN A 146 -24.79 -20.43 -15.53
C GLN A 146 -24.94 -18.93 -15.78
N HIS A 147 -24.25 -18.12 -14.98
CA HIS A 147 -24.41 -16.66 -14.98
C HIS A 147 -23.06 -15.95 -15.00
N PHE A 148 -22.24 -16.25 -16.03
CA PHE A 148 -20.89 -15.72 -16.18
C PHE A 148 -20.77 -14.21 -15.93
N TRP A 149 -21.63 -13.41 -16.58
CA TRP A 149 -21.57 -11.96 -16.48
C TRP A 149 -21.93 -11.43 -15.10
N LEU A 150 -22.95 -12.01 -14.45
CA LEU A 150 -23.32 -11.65 -13.08
C LEU A 150 -22.22 -12.06 -12.10
N ALA A 151 -21.63 -13.24 -12.28
CA ALA A 151 -20.50 -13.70 -11.48
C ALA A 151 -19.31 -12.75 -11.58
N LEU A 152 -19.02 -12.24 -12.78
CA LEU A 152 -17.93 -11.29 -13.00
C LEU A 152 -18.20 -9.95 -12.30
N CYS A 153 -19.41 -9.39 -12.44
CA CYS A 153 -19.77 -8.11 -11.83
C CYS A 153 -19.84 -8.20 -10.29
N ALA A 154 -20.42 -9.27 -9.75
CA ALA A 154 -20.46 -9.54 -8.32
C ALA A 154 -19.03 -9.75 -7.77
N GLY A 155 -18.20 -10.53 -8.46
CA GLY A 155 -16.80 -10.73 -8.10
C GLY A 155 -15.99 -9.43 -8.09
N ALA A 156 -16.13 -8.59 -9.11
CA ALA A 156 -15.44 -7.29 -9.18
C ALA A 156 -15.93 -6.29 -8.10
N SER A 157 -17.22 -6.34 -7.76
CA SER A 157 -17.78 -5.56 -6.64
C SER A 157 -17.18 -6.02 -5.31
N GLN A 158 -17.18 -7.33 -5.05
CA GLN A 158 -16.57 -7.90 -3.84
C GLN A 158 -15.07 -7.58 -3.75
N LEU A 159 -14.33 -7.70 -4.86
CA LEU A 159 -12.91 -7.40 -4.92
C LEU A 159 -12.59 -5.98 -4.43
N ASN A 160 -13.38 -4.98 -4.84
CA ASN A 160 -13.21 -3.61 -4.38
C ASN A 160 -13.51 -3.45 -2.88
N ILE A 161 -14.53 -4.13 -2.37
CA ILE A 161 -14.82 -4.15 -0.92
C ILE A 161 -13.66 -4.77 -0.15
N TYR A 162 -13.17 -5.94 -0.59
CA TYR A 162 -12.10 -6.65 0.11
C TYR A 162 -10.78 -5.89 0.07
N LEU A 163 -10.38 -5.33 -1.07
CA LEU A 163 -9.14 -4.54 -1.16
C LEU A 163 -9.21 -3.26 -0.33
N MET A 164 -10.37 -2.58 -0.32
CA MET A 164 -10.57 -1.41 0.55
C MET A 164 -10.50 -1.80 2.02
N ALA A 165 -11.23 -2.85 2.42
CA ALA A 165 -11.25 -3.31 3.80
C ALA A 165 -9.87 -3.77 4.26
N PHE A 166 -9.17 -4.55 3.45
CA PHE A 166 -7.84 -5.06 3.75
C PHE A 166 -6.82 -3.92 3.90
N ASN A 167 -6.77 -2.98 2.96
CA ASN A 167 -5.80 -1.90 3.02
C ASN A 167 -6.16 -0.82 4.05
N LEU A 168 -7.44 -0.54 4.31
CA LEU A 168 -7.85 0.55 5.21
C LEU A 168 -8.12 0.12 6.66
N LEU A 169 -8.78 -1.04 6.87
CA LEU A 169 -9.26 -1.44 8.20
C LEU A 169 -8.24 -2.22 9.02
N LEU A 170 -7.21 -2.80 8.39
CA LEU A 170 -6.15 -3.50 9.11
C LEU A 170 -5.06 -2.49 9.51
N PRO A 171 -4.93 -2.13 10.80
CA PRO A 171 -3.94 -1.18 11.29
C PRO A 171 -2.55 -1.84 11.40
N ALA A 172 -2.06 -2.44 10.32
CA ALA A 172 -0.84 -3.23 10.33
C ALA A 172 0.13 -2.75 9.24
N TYR A 173 1.35 -2.41 9.64
CA TYR A 173 2.42 -2.09 8.68
C TYR A 173 2.73 -3.34 7.82
N PRO A 174 2.88 -3.21 6.50
CA PRO A 174 3.01 -1.99 5.70
C PRO A 174 1.74 -1.54 4.96
N LEU A 175 0.56 -1.96 5.39
CA LEU A 175 -0.71 -1.57 4.77
C LEU A 175 -1.05 -0.09 5.04
N ASP A 176 -1.87 0.52 4.19
CA ASP A 176 -2.28 1.93 4.31
C ASP A 176 -2.90 2.23 5.67
N GLY A 177 -3.74 1.33 6.19
CA GLY A 177 -4.40 1.44 7.48
C GLY A 177 -3.40 1.47 8.64
N GLY A 178 -2.28 0.73 8.53
CA GLY A 178 -1.18 0.79 9.49
C GLY A 178 -0.46 2.13 9.45
N ARG A 179 -0.28 2.71 8.25
CA ARG A 179 0.32 4.04 8.08
C ARG A 179 -0.58 5.15 8.60
N ILE A 180 -1.87 5.13 8.24
CA ILE A 180 -2.89 6.04 8.77
C ILE A 180 -2.94 5.96 10.30
N PHE A 181 -2.91 4.74 10.86
CA PHE A 181 -2.90 4.56 12.31
C PHE A 181 -1.67 5.20 12.97
N ALA A 182 -0.47 4.97 12.42
CA ALA A 182 0.76 5.61 12.90
C ALA A 182 0.69 7.14 12.82
N ASP A 183 0.20 7.68 11.71
CA ASP A 183 0.02 9.13 11.50
C ASP A 183 -0.95 9.74 12.51
N LEU A 184 -2.06 9.06 12.80
CA LEU A 184 -3.03 9.49 13.80
C LEU A 184 -2.42 9.52 15.21
N LEU A 185 -1.59 8.54 15.58
CA LEU A 185 -0.86 8.57 16.86
C LEU A 185 0.03 9.82 16.96
N LEU A 186 0.78 10.13 15.90
CA LEU A 186 1.63 11.32 15.85
C LEU A 186 0.82 12.62 15.91
N MET A 187 -0.33 12.68 15.23
CA MET A 187 -1.24 13.81 15.29
C MET A 187 -1.84 14.04 16.68
N CYS A 188 -2.01 12.96 17.45
CA CYS A 188 -2.42 13.01 18.86
C CYS A 188 -1.27 13.41 19.81
N GLY A 189 -0.06 13.70 19.31
CA GLY A 189 1.10 14.11 20.11
C GLY A 189 1.88 12.95 20.73
N VAL A 190 1.64 11.71 20.29
CA VAL A 190 2.41 10.55 20.75
C VAL A 190 3.85 10.65 20.24
N ASN A 191 4.81 10.33 21.11
CA ASN A 191 6.22 10.30 20.73
C ASN A 191 6.47 9.31 19.58
N VAL A 192 7.28 9.70 18.61
CA VAL A 192 7.63 8.91 17.41
C VAL A 192 8.08 7.49 17.75
N ARG A 193 8.90 7.34 18.79
CA ARG A 193 9.37 6.01 19.23
C ARG A 193 8.23 5.15 19.75
N VAL A 194 7.30 5.74 20.50
CA VAL A 194 6.12 5.04 21.05
C VAL A 194 5.18 4.65 19.91
N ALA A 195 4.89 5.57 18.98
CA ALA A 195 4.08 5.30 17.81
C ALA A 195 4.65 4.14 16.97
N ALA A 196 5.96 4.13 16.76
CA ALA A 196 6.65 3.03 16.06
C ALA A 196 6.52 1.69 16.81
N ILE A 197 6.73 1.66 18.13
CA ILE A 197 6.58 0.43 18.93
C ILE A 197 5.15 -0.12 18.83
N VAL A 198 4.14 0.72 19.02
CA VAL A 198 2.73 0.30 18.95
C VAL A 198 2.41 -0.25 17.55
N THR A 199 2.90 0.42 16.51
CA THR A 199 2.72 -0.01 15.11
C THR A 199 3.35 -1.38 14.85
N VAL A 200 4.58 -1.62 15.32
CA VAL A 200 5.26 -2.92 15.18
C VAL A 200 4.53 -4.02 15.93
N VAL A 201 4.14 -3.80 17.18
CA VAL A 201 3.44 -4.81 17.99
C VAL A 201 2.12 -5.22 17.33
N LEU A 202 1.35 -4.24 16.86
CA LEU A 202 0.08 -4.50 16.18
C LEU A 202 0.29 -5.23 14.85
N ALA A 203 1.27 -4.80 14.05
CA ALA A 203 1.59 -5.44 12.78
C ALA A 203 2.04 -6.90 12.96
N VAL A 204 2.87 -7.20 13.95
CA VAL A 204 3.32 -8.57 14.26
C VAL A 204 2.15 -9.44 14.72
N ALA A 205 1.24 -8.92 15.54
CA ALA A 205 0.06 -9.66 15.98
C ALA A 205 -0.87 -10.01 14.81
N VAL A 206 -1.16 -9.03 13.94
CA VAL A 206 -1.98 -9.25 12.74
C VAL A 206 -1.30 -10.22 11.77
N ALA A 207 0.00 -10.07 11.55
CA ALA A 207 0.77 -10.95 10.68
C ALA A 207 0.77 -12.40 11.18
N GLY A 208 0.94 -12.62 12.49
CA GLY A 208 0.85 -13.95 13.11
C GLY A 208 -0.53 -14.58 12.92
N ALA A 209 -1.61 -13.80 13.08
CA ALA A 209 -2.97 -14.26 12.85
C ALA A 209 -3.21 -14.63 11.37
N LEU A 210 -2.73 -13.82 10.42
CA LEU A 210 -2.83 -14.11 8.98
C LEU A 210 -2.06 -15.36 8.58
N ILE A 211 -0.86 -15.58 9.14
CA ILE A 211 -0.09 -16.80 8.89
C ILE A 211 -0.82 -18.03 9.42
N ALA A 212 -1.29 -17.99 10.67
CA ALA A 212 -2.02 -19.10 11.27
C ALA A 212 -3.28 -19.44 10.47
N TRP A 213 -4.08 -18.43 10.11
CA TRP A 213 -5.26 -18.59 9.28
C TRP A 213 -4.92 -19.13 7.89
N GLY A 214 -3.89 -18.59 7.25
CA GLY A 214 -3.43 -19.01 5.93
C GLY A 214 -2.94 -20.46 5.91
N ILE A 215 -2.35 -20.96 7.00
CA ILE A 215 -1.96 -22.38 7.12
C ILE A 215 -3.20 -23.27 7.24
N ILE A 216 -4.18 -22.88 8.05
CA ILE A 216 -5.43 -23.64 8.25
C ILE A 216 -6.20 -23.76 6.92
N GLU A 217 -6.31 -22.66 6.17
CA GLU A 217 -7.03 -22.61 4.89
C GLU A 217 -6.18 -23.01 3.68
N VAL A 218 -4.91 -23.37 3.88
CA VAL A 218 -3.94 -23.66 2.79
C VAL A 218 -3.85 -22.50 1.78
N ALA A 219 -4.03 -21.27 2.27
CA ALA A 219 -4.03 -20.05 1.48
C ALA A 219 -2.61 -19.48 1.36
N ILE A 220 -1.85 -19.98 0.39
CA ILE A 220 -0.43 -19.63 0.16
C ILE A 220 -0.20 -18.11 0.10
N LEU A 221 -1.07 -17.38 -0.59
CA LEU A 221 -0.95 -15.92 -0.71
C LEU A 221 -1.11 -15.23 0.65
N THR A 222 -2.06 -15.66 1.48
CA THR A 222 -2.29 -15.11 2.83
C THR A 222 -1.08 -15.34 3.73
N VAL A 223 -0.46 -16.53 3.65
CA VAL A 223 0.78 -16.82 4.39
C VAL A 223 1.92 -15.93 3.91
N ALA A 224 2.09 -15.78 2.58
CA ALA A 224 3.15 -14.94 2.01
C ALA A 224 3.02 -13.47 2.45
N VAL A 225 1.79 -12.96 2.53
CA VAL A 225 1.49 -11.61 3.01
C VAL A 225 1.86 -11.44 4.47
N GLY A 226 1.47 -12.39 5.33
CA GLY A 226 1.85 -12.35 6.74
C GLY A 226 3.37 -12.42 6.95
N ILE A 227 4.09 -13.24 6.17
CA ILE A 227 5.56 -13.30 6.21
C ILE A 227 6.16 -11.95 5.80
N TRP A 228 5.66 -11.34 4.72
CA TRP A 228 6.12 -10.02 4.27
C TRP A 228 5.87 -8.94 5.34
N MET A 229 4.71 -8.96 6.00
CA MET A 229 4.41 -8.05 7.10
C MET A 229 5.36 -8.22 8.29
N LEU A 230 5.73 -9.46 8.64
CA LEU A 230 6.74 -9.71 9.67
C LEU A 230 8.11 -9.17 9.27
N TYR A 231 8.50 -9.36 8.01
CA TYR A 231 9.76 -8.87 7.48
C TYR A 231 9.85 -7.34 7.58
N THR A 232 8.84 -6.61 7.10
CA THR A 232 8.83 -5.14 7.14
C THR A 232 8.73 -4.63 8.59
N SER A 233 7.94 -5.30 9.44
CA SER A 233 7.87 -4.97 10.87
C SER A 233 9.20 -5.17 11.59
N ALA A 234 10.00 -6.16 11.19
CA ALA A 234 11.33 -6.39 11.73
C ALA A 234 12.31 -5.27 11.34
N GLU A 235 12.26 -4.75 10.11
CA GLU A 235 13.05 -3.60 9.67
C GLU A 235 12.75 -2.34 10.51
N LEU A 236 11.47 -2.08 10.78
CA LEU A 236 11.05 -1.00 11.67
C LEU A 236 11.50 -1.26 13.13
N GLY A 237 11.38 -2.50 13.61
CA GLY A 237 11.87 -2.91 14.92
C GLY A 237 13.38 -2.69 15.12
N LEU A 238 14.18 -2.98 14.10
CA LEU A 238 15.62 -2.70 14.09
C LEU A 238 15.89 -1.19 14.14
N SER A 239 15.11 -0.39 13.41
CA SER A 239 15.21 1.07 13.44
C SER A 239 14.90 1.65 14.82
N ILE A 240 13.96 1.04 15.56
CA ILE A 240 13.66 1.40 16.97
C ILE A 240 14.85 1.07 17.89
N LYS A 241 15.48 -0.10 17.71
CA LYS A 241 16.64 -0.52 18.51
C LYS A 241 17.85 0.38 18.26
N ASN A 242 18.07 0.79 17.01
CA ASN A 242 19.21 1.61 16.61
C ASN A 242 19.00 3.12 16.85
N GLY A 243 17.81 3.53 17.29
CA GLY A 243 17.48 4.94 17.52
C GLY A 243 17.30 5.75 16.22
N THR A 244 17.20 5.08 15.07
CA THR A 244 17.10 5.70 13.74
C THR A 244 15.66 5.76 13.21
N VAL A 245 14.67 5.73 14.10
CA VAL A 245 13.23 5.71 13.72
C VAL A 245 12.85 6.87 12.80
N ALA A 246 13.37 8.07 13.05
CA ALA A 246 13.10 9.25 12.23
C ALA A 246 13.68 9.17 10.80
N GLN A 247 14.58 8.23 10.52
CA GLN A 247 15.13 7.97 9.18
C GLN A 247 14.36 6.87 8.45
N HIS A 248 13.48 6.14 9.14
CA HIS A 248 12.68 5.10 8.54
C HIS A 248 11.61 5.73 7.63
N PRO A 249 11.33 5.18 6.42
CA PRO A 249 10.40 5.79 5.46
C PRO A 249 9.01 6.11 6.03
N MET A 250 8.55 5.33 7.01
CA MET A 250 7.27 5.53 7.70
C MET A 250 7.23 6.76 8.63
N PHE A 251 8.35 7.18 9.21
CA PHE A 251 8.39 8.25 10.23
C PHE A 251 9.30 9.42 9.82
N CYS A 252 9.79 9.41 8.59
CA CYS A 252 10.66 10.45 8.04
C CYS A 252 9.81 11.62 7.53
N TYR A 253 9.61 12.63 8.38
CA TYR A 253 8.96 13.90 8.03
C TYR A 253 9.92 15.07 8.22
N GLU A 254 9.90 16.03 7.29
CA GLU A 254 10.67 17.28 7.40
C GLU A 254 10.34 18.05 8.69
N SER A 255 9.07 18.03 9.13
CA SER A 255 8.67 18.69 10.39
C SER A 255 9.32 18.08 11.63
N LEU A 256 9.72 16.81 11.58
CA LEU A 256 10.40 16.14 12.70
C LEU A 256 11.91 16.37 12.67
N SER A 257 12.51 16.56 11.49
CA SER A 257 13.94 16.88 11.38
C SER A 257 14.27 18.29 11.86
N ASP A 258 13.40 19.27 11.63
CA ASP A 258 13.61 20.65 12.10
C ASP A 258 13.53 20.80 13.63
N GLY A 259 12.78 19.92 14.31
CA GLY A 259 12.73 19.86 15.77
C GLY A 259 13.98 19.22 16.39
N ALA A 260 14.59 18.26 15.71
CA ALA A 260 15.82 17.62 16.15
C ALA A 260 17.05 18.54 16.04
N ASN A 261 17.02 19.52 15.12
CA ASN A 261 18.11 20.48 14.91
C ASN A 261 18.02 21.73 15.80
N ARG A 262 17.07 21.77 16.76
CA ARG A 262 16.94 22.83 17.78
C ARG A 262 17.46 22.39 19.16
N GLN A 263 18.50 21.57 19.21
CA GLN A 263 19.38 21.62 20.38
C GLN A 263 20.24 22.90 20.25
N PRO A 264 20.34 23.76 21.28
CA PRO A 264 21.23 24.90 21.23
C PRO A 264 22.66 24.37 21.24
N THR A 265 23.24 24.13 20.07
CA THR A 265 24.70 24.06 19.96
C THR A 265 25.19 25.47 20.25
N THR A 266 25.59 25.68 21.50
CA THR A 266 26.46 26.79 21.89
C THR A 266 27.60 26.85 20.87
N SER A 267 27.56 27.82 19.98
CA SER A 267 28.68 28.11 19.10
C SER A 267 29.90 28.36 19.98
N PRO A 268 31.03 27.66 19.80
CA PRO A 268 32.25 28.10 20.43
C PRO A 268 32.63 29.42 19.76
N GLU A 269 32.51 30.50 20.53
CA GLU A 269 33.05 31.81 20.23
C GLU A 269 34.56 31.62 19.97
N VAL A 270 34.94 31.60 18.68
CA VAL A 270 36.33 31.55 18.28
C VAL A 270 36.92 32.92 18.61
N MET A 271 37.57 32.98 19.77
CA MET A 271 38.40 34.11 20.19
C MET A 271 39.57 34.25 19.19
N LEU A 272 39.47 35.24 18.30
CA LEU A 272 40.55 35.61 17.39
C LEU A 272 41.70 36.24 18.19
N PRO A 273 42.94 35.74 18.11
CA PRO A 273 44.07 36.44 18.71
C PRO A 273 44.41 37.69 17.89
N ALA A 274 44.51 38.80 18.60
CA ALA A 274 45.03 40.04 18.07
C ALA A 274 46.49 39.87 17.63
N ASN A 275 46.86 40.66 16.61
CA ASN A 275 48.20 41.17 16.33
C ASN A 275 49.07 40.38 15.32
N GLN A 276 49.13 40.87 14.07
CA GLN A 276 50.40 40.98 13.32
C GLN A 276 50.38 42.19 12.36
N PRO A 277 51.52 42.89 12.17
CA PRO A 277 51.60 44.20 11.54
C PRO A 277 51.68 44.16 10.00
N ARG A 278 51.24 45.27 9.39
CA ARG A 278 51.41 45.59 7.97
C ARG A 278 52.90 45.64 7.59
N SER A 279 53.27 44.99 6.49
CA SER A 279 54.43 45.36 5.68
C SER A 279 54.02 45.46 4.22
N ALA A 280 54.38 46.60 3.63
CA ALA A 280 54.31 46.89 2.21
C ALA A 280 55.30 46.01 1.42
N ALA A 281 55.04 45.79 0.12
CA ALA A 281 55.86 46.32 -0.97
C ALA A 281 55.54 45.63 -2.32
N VAL A 282 55.44 46.49 -3.34
CA VAL A 282 55.51 46.30 -4.81
C VAL A 282 54.34 45.58 -5.50
#